data_AF-A0A2N4XJH7-F1
#
_entry.id   AF-A0A2N4XJH7-F1
#
_cell.length_a   1.000
_cell.length_b   1.000
_cell.length_c   1.000
_cell.angle_alpha   90.00
_cell.angle_beta   90.00
_cell.angle_gamma   90.00
#
_symmetry.space_group_name_H-M   'P 1'
#
loop_
_entity.id
_entity.type
_entity.pdbx_description
1 polymer ?
#
loop_
_entity_poly.entity_id
_entity_poly.type
_entity_poly.pdbx_seq_one_letter_code
_entity_poly.pdbx_strand_id
1 'polypeptide(L)'
;MATDIEVAYRMAEKAAVAGANLAAGLVSDKPGKLLKLIFAYAPEATAQWVVNGRLRLARIKANEATFNQLCFAMLEHHKKVLKKYAAATGEKAFSFSTTLEQLESDLRLLATVQRSFAYISDDSTAAERQKQEQNQSNERDQSWWDMFEDFARRINEDWRIDLLAKALAAQETHPDSMRRKALWEIAMLEADDFGALSVFCNSSVYLDGKPLVLLDPEEQNKFKLDASDDRWETNLAHVVSALTDKGLVQKILTQFDTTEVVTVEHLAGTHYLKHTPPGARTGDESAIQVPAYGPTDYALDICRLYQPCFNIASDANYAFFKRLLETTAAEDTDMGSIEFSGD
;
A
#
# COMPACT_ATOMS: atom_id res chain seq x y z
N MET A 1 46.59 13.17 6.05
CA MET A 1 45.67 13.28 4.88
C MET A 1 45.64 12.02 4.00
N ALA A 2 46.70 11.21 3.94
CA ALA A 2 46.66 9.89 3.26
C ALA A 2 45.95 8.79 4.08
N THR A 3 45.74 9.00 5.37
CA THR A 3 45.23 8.01 6.33
C THR A 3 43.72 7.76 6.25
N ASP A 4 42.91 8.75 5.90
CA ASP A 4 41.44 8.60 5.93
C ASP A 4 40.89 7.89 4.67
N ILE A 5 41.59 8.00 3.54
CA ILE A 5 41.27 7.26 2.32
C ILE A 5 41.69 5.79 2.45
N GLU A 6 42.82 5.52 3.10
CA GLU A 6 43.29 4.15 3.35
C GLU A 6 42.42 3.41 4.37
N VAL A 7 41.85 4.13 5.36
CA VAL A 7 40.85 3.58 6.28
C VAL A 7 39.53 3.27 5.57
N ALA A 8 39.04 4.16 4.70
CA ALA A 8 37.83 3.91 3.90
C ALA A 8 38.00 2.75 2.92
N TYR A 9 39.18 2.60 2.31
CA TYR A 9 39.50 1.49 1.41
C TYR A 9 39.61 0.16 2.17
N ARG A 10 40.27 0.14 3.35
CA ARG A 10 40.33 -1.03 4.22
C ARG A 10 38.98 -1.40 4.83
N MET A 11 38.08 -0.43 5.03
CA MET A 11 36.69 -0.69 5.45
C MET A 11 35.86 -1.28 4.32
N ALA A 12 36.00 -0.80 3.08
CA ALA A 12 35.36 -1.40 1.91
C ALA A 12 35.91 -2.80 1.58
N GLU A 13 37.21 -3.02 1.76
CA GLU A 13 37.88 -4.32 1.56
C GLU A 13 37.51 -5.31 2.67
N LYS A 14 37.41 -4.86 3.94
CA LYS A 14 36.83 -5.68 5.02
C LYS A 14 35.34 -5.97 4.82
N ALA A 15 34.56 -5.05 4.27
CA ALA A 15 33.15 -5.29 3.94
C ALA A 15 32.99 -6.30 2.78
N ALA A 16 33.90 -6.27 1.80
CA ALA A 16 33.93 -7.24 0.70
C ALA A 16 34.39 -8.64 1.16
N VAL A 17 35.40 -8.71 2.04
CA VAL A 17 35.92 -9.98 2.59
C VAL A 17 35.01 -10.56 3.68
N ALA A 18 34.35 -9.72 4.48
CA ALA A 18 33.30 -10.17 5.42
C ALA A 18 32.02 -10.58 4.68
N GLY A 19 31.66 -9.89 3.60
CA GLY A 19 30.57 -10.30 2.70
C GLY A 19 30.83 -11.65 2.01
N ALA A 20 32.10 -11.97 1.70
CA ALA A 20 32.48 -13.27 1.15
C ALA A 20 32.52 -14.39 2.20
N ASN A 21 32.87 -14.08 3.46
CA ASN A 21 33.00 -15.08 4.52
C ASN A 21 31.72 -15.29 5.36
N LEU A 22 30.78 -14.33 5.41
CA LEU A 22 29.43 -14.54 5.97
C LEU A 22 28.46 -15.22 4.96
N ALA A 23 28.81 -15.25 3.68
CA ALA A 23 28.07 -15.96 2.63
C ALA A 23 28.18 -17.50 2.74
N ALA A 24 28.93 -18.03 3.71
CA ALA A 24 29.23 -19.45 3.83
C ALA A 24 28.34 -20.24 4.82
N GLY A 25 27.19 -19.72 5.31
CA GLY A 25 26.35 -20.60 6.14
C GLY A 25 25.03 -20.15 6.76
N LEU A 26 24.49 -18.95 6.53
CA LEU A 26 23.26 -18.54 7.24
C LEU A 26 22.13 -17.91 6.41
N VAL A 27 22.27 -17.70 5.11
CA VAL A 27 21.15 -17.29 4.24
C VAL A 27 21.35 -17.95 2.87
N SER A 28 20.45 -18.87 2.50
CA SER A 28 20.49 -19.58 1.21
C SER A 28 20.11 -18.72 0.00
N ASP A 29 19.78 -17.44 0.21
CA ASP A 29 19.30 -16.53 -0.82
C ASP A 29 20.09 -15.22 -0.81
N LYS A 30 20.34 -14.66 -1.99
CA LYS A 30 21.08 -13.41 -2.16
C LYS A 30 20.48 -12.33 -1.26
N PRO A 31 21.27 -11.62 -0.42
CA PRO A 31 20.70 -10.60 0.46
C PRO A 31 19.96 -9.54 -0.35
N GLY A 32 18.75 -9.20 0.07
CA GLY A 32 17.93 -8.12 -0.50
C GLY A 32 18.69 -6.79 -0.54
N LYS A 33 18.32 -5.90 -1.45
CA LYS A 33 19.08 -4.67 -1.71
C LYS A 33 19.05 -3.74 -0.50
N LEU A 34 17.96 -3.66 0.26
CA LEU A 34 17.91 -2.90 1.51
C LEU A 34 18.91 -3.42 2.55
N LEU A 35 19.04 -4.74 2.69
CA LEU A 35 20.00 -5.35 3.61
C LEU A 35 21.44 -4.97 3.24
N LYS A 36 21.76 -4.95 1.94
CA LYS A 36 23.07 -4.49 1.45
C LYS A 36 23.33 -3.03 1.81
N LEU A 37 22.31 -2.16 1.72
CA LEU A 37 22.44 -0.75 2.10
C LEU A 37 22.69 -0.59 3.60
N ILE A 38 21.92 -1.29 4.42
CA ILE A 38 22.09 -1.27 5.88
C ILE A 38 23.51 -1.74 6.24
N PHE A 39 23.98 -2.83 5.66
CA PHE A 39 25.34 -3.33 5.92
C PHE A 39 26.43 -2.35 5.45
N ALA A 40 26.24 -1.67 4.32
CA ALA A 40 27.25 -0.79 3.73
C ALA A 40 27.37 0.58 4.42
N TYR A 41 26.27 1.10 4.97
CA TYR A 41 26.19 2.51 5.40
C TYR A 41 25.68 2.70 6.83
N ALA A 42 25.11 1.68 7.49
CA ALA A 42 24.62 1.83 8.86
C ALA A 42 25.76 1.69 9.89
N PRO A 43 25.60 2.28 11.10
CA PRO A 43 26.51 2.04 12.21
C PRO A 43 26.61 0.54 12.56
N GLU A 44 27.73 0.14 13.16
CA GLU A 44 28.03 -1.27 13.47
C GLU A 44 26.93 -1.95 14.29
N ALA A 45 26.33 -1.24 15.26
CA ALA A 45 25.22 -1.74 16.07
C ALA A 45 23.97 -2.11 15.23
N THR A 46 23.74 -1.42 14.11
CA THR A 46 22.61 -1.67 13.19
C THR A 46 22.94 -2.74 12.17
N ALA A 47 24.19 -2.81 11.71
CA ALA A 47 24.67 -3.91 10.89
C ALA A 47 24.56 -5.25 11.63
N GLN A 48 24.74 -5.26 12.95
CA GLN A 48 24.51 -6.45 13.79
C GLN A 48 23.06 -6.95 13.77
N TRP A 49 22.05 -6.09 13.53
CA TRP A 49 20.66 -6.55 13.35
C TRP A 49 20.50 -7.40 12.08
N VAL A 50 21.24 -7.08 11.02
CA VAL A 50 21.27 -7.87 9.78
C VAL A 50 21.88 -9.24 10.05
N VAL A 51 22.98 -9.26 10.80
CA VAL A 51 23.73 -10.48 11.15
C VAL A 51 22.91 -11.44 12.02
N ASN A 52 22.06 -10.90 12.90
CA ASN A 52 21.26 -11.68 13.86
C ASN A 52 19.93 -12.23 13.29
N GLY A 53 19.64 -12.01 12.01
CA GLY A 53 18.51 -12.63 11.33
C GLY A 53 17.24 -11.78 11.33
N ARG A 54 16.85 -11.40 10.10
CA ARG A 54 15.61 -10.72 9.67
C ARG A 54 15.37 -9.32 10.24
N LEU A 55 15.67 -8.34 9.40
CA LEU A 55 15.17 -6.98 9.57
C LEU A 55 13.67 -6.94 9.25
N ARG A 56 12.90 -6.63 10.28
CA ARG A 56 11.45 -6.37 10.25
C ARG A 56 11.22 -4.88 10.24
N LEU A 57 10.20 -4.41 9.51
CA LEU A 57 9.94 -2.98 9.39
C LEU A 57 9.67 -2.33 10.76
N ALA A 58 9.00 -3.06 11.67
CA ALA A 58 8.79 -2.60 13.05
C ALA A 58 10.11 -2.41 13.83
N ARG A 59 11.12 -3.25 13.58
CA ARG A 59 12.46 -3.11 14.19
C ARG A 59 13.24 -1.94 13.59
N ILE A 60 13.05 -1.67 12.29
CA ILE A 60 13.63 -0.49 11.64
C ILE A 60 12.99 0.78 12.23
N LYS A 61 11.65 0.82 12.36
CA LYS A 61 10.92 1.93 13.00
C LYS A 61 11.36 2.15 14.45
N ALA A 62 11.50 1.09 15.26
CA ALA A 62 11.98 1.20 16.63
C ALA A 62 13.38 1.83 16.75
N ASN A 63 14.15 1.84 15.66
CA ASN A 63 15.45 2.47 15.56
C ASN A 63 15.49 3.55 14.49
N GLU A 64 14.38 4.27 14.31
CA GLU A 64 14.23 5.31 13.27
C GLU A 64 15.36 6.33 13.29
N ALA A 65 15.85 6.72 14.47
CA ALA A 65 16.99 7.64 14.59
C ALA A 65 18.25 7.10 13.87
N THR A 66 18.52 5.81 13.98
CA THR A 66 19.66 5.17 13.31
C THR A 66 19.40 4.94 11.84
N PHE A 67 18.16 4.63 11.46
CA PHE A 67 17.76 4.58 10.06
C PHE A 67 17.90 5.95 9.37
N ASN A 68 17.57 7.04 10.07
CA ASN A 68 17.79 8.40 9.57
C ASN A 68 19.28 8.71 9.40
N GLN A 69 20.15 8.25 10.30
CA GLN A 69 21.60 8.36 10.13
C GLN A 69 22.10 7.63 8.88
N LEU A 70 21.56 6.45 8.58
CA LEU A 70 21.82 5.73 7.32
C LEU A 70 21.42 6.58 6.10
N CYS A 71 20.22 7.16 6.10
CA CYS A 71 19.77 8.06 5.02
C CYS A 71 20.71 9.25 4.85
N PHE A 72 21.14 9.88 5.95
CA PHE A 72 22.10 10.99 5.91
C PHE A 72 23.46 10.57 5.35
N ALA A 73 23.99 9.42 5.76
CA ALA A 73 25.26 8.90 5.27
C ALA A 73 25.22 8.65 3.75
N MET A 74 24.11 8.10 3.25
CA MET A 74 23.90 7.89 1.81
C MET A 74 23.78 9.20 1.03
N LEU A 75 23.05 10.19 1.56
CA LEU A 75 22.95 11.52 0.95
C LEU A 75 24.32 12.22 0.88
N GLU A 76 25.15 12.10 1.92
CA GLU A 76 26.50 12.63 1.91
C GLU A 76 27.40 11.91 0.89
N HIS A 77 27.26 10.59 0.74
CA HIS A 77 27.97 9.86 -0.29
C HIS A 77 27.54 10.30 -1.70
N HIS A 78 26.23 10.45 -1.94
CA HIS A 78 25.68 10.97 -3.18
C HIS A 78 26.26 12.35 -3.54
N LYS A 79 26.28 13.30 -2.59
CA LYS A 79 26.90 14.62 -2.80
C LYS A 79 28.38 14.52 -3.16
N LYS A 80 29.13 13.60 -2.55
CA LYS A 80 30.55 13.40 -2.85
C LYS A 80 30.76 12.83 -4.26
N VAL A 81 29.95 11.86 -4.68
CA VAL A 81 30.02 11.29 -6.03
C VAL A 81 29.62 12.34 -7.08
N LEU A 82 28.59 13.14 -6.81
CA LEU A 82 28.14 14.22 -7.71
C LEU A 82 29.25 15.26 -7.97
N LYS A 83 29.98 15.66 -6.92
CA LYS A 83 31.15 16.55 -7.06
C LYS A 83 32.26 15.92 -7.90
N LYS A 84 32.52 14.62 -7.73
CA LYS A 84 33.52 13.90 -8.53
C LYS A 84 33.10 13.76 -9.99
N TYR A 85 31.81 13.50 -10.24
CA TYR A 85 31.23 13.43 -11.58
C TYR A 85 31.42 14.75 -12.35
N ALA A 86 31.11 15.89 -11.70
CA ALA A 86 31.25 17.22 -12.31
C ALA A 86 32.70 17.55 -12.75
N ALA A 87 33.70 16.92 -12.13
CA ALA A 87 35.12 17.10 -12.46
C ALA A 87 35.70 15.97 -13.34
N ALA A 88 34.90 14.95 -13.68
CA ALA A 88 35.36 13.77 -14.40
C ALA A 88 35.13 13.88 -15.92
N THR A 89 35.99 13.21 -16.70
CA THR A 89 35.87 13.10 -18.16
C THR A 89 36.11 11.66 -18.60
N GLY A 90 35.50 11.26 -19.72
CA GLY A 90 35.68 9.93 -20.32
C GLY A 90 35.11 8.81 -19.43
N GLU A 91 35.83 7.69 -19.33
CA GLU A 91 35.39 6.47 -18.62
C GLU A 91 35.06 6.71 -17.13
N LYS A 92 35.78 7.62 -16.46
CA LYS A 92 35.49 7.99 -15.07
C LYS A 92 34.14 8.70 -14.92
N ALA A 93 33.76 9.52 -15.90
CA ALA A 93 32.45 10.19 -15.88
C ALA A 93 31.32 9.16 -16.01
N PHE A 94 31.48 8.16 -16.89
CA PHE A 94 30.53 7.07 -17.02
C PHE A 94 30.40 6.23 -15.75
N SER A 95 31.52 5.84 -15.13
CA SER A 95 31.49 5.11 -13.85
C SER A 95 30.76 5.88 -12.75
N PHE A 96 30.97 7.20 -12.66
CA PHE A 96 30.28 8.03 -11.68
C PHE A 96 28.79 8.22 -12.02
N SER A 97 28.40 8.30 -13.30
CA SER A 97 26.98 8.39 -13.68
C SER A 97 26.22 7.14 -13.27
N THR A 98 26.75 5.94 -13.57
CA THR A 98 26.13 4.68 -13.13
C THR A 98 26.04 4.58 -11.60
N THR A 99 27.07 5.08 -10.89
CA THR A 99 27.05 5.11 -9.42
C THR A 99 25.97 6.07 -8.89
N LEU A 100 25.79 7.23 -9.52
CA LEU A 100 24.75 8.19 -9.16
C LEU A 100 23.35 7.61 -9.38
N GLU A 101 23.10 7.00 -10.54
CA GLU A 101 21.82 6.35 -10.84
C GLU A 101 21.47 5.28 -9.79
N GLN A 102 22.46 4.46 -9.41
CA GLN A 102 22.28 3.45 -8.37
C GLN A 102 21.98 4.08 -7.00
N LEU A 103 22.74 5.12 -6.60
CA LEU A 103 22.51 5.83 -5.33
C LEU A 103 21.14 6.51 -5.28
N GLU A 104 20.71 7.13 -6.37
CA GLU A 104 19.37 7.72 -6.47
C GLU A 104 18.29 6.66 -6.33
N SER A 105 18.44 5.52 -7.00
CA SER A 105 17.53 4.39 -6.88
C SER A 105 17.46 3.86 -5.44
N ASP A 106 18.60 3.75 -4.76
CA ASP A 106 18.68 3.35 -3.35
C ASP A 106 18.01 4.36 -2.41
N LEU A 107 18.21 5.66 -2.65
CA LEU A 107 17.57 6.73 -1.88
C LEU A 107 16.04 6.70 -2.01
N ARG A 108 15.50 6.38 -3.20
CA ARG A 108 14.05 6.22 -3.42
C ARG A 108 13.46 5.04 -2.62
N LEU A 109 14.19 3.91 -2.57
CA LEU A 109 13.82 2.78 -1.72
C LEU A 109 13.77 3.20 -0.25
N LEU A 110 14.84 3.85 0.25
CA LEU A 110 14.88 4.29 1.64
C LEU A 110 13.78 5.31 1.97
N ALA A 111 13.46 6.22 1.05
CA ALA A 111 12.37 7.17 1.23
C ALA A 111 11.01 6.48 1.35
N THR A 112 10.74 5.47 0.51
CA THR A 112 9.51 4.67 0.58
C THR A 112 9.42 3.90 1.91
N VAL A 113 10.53 3.26 2.33
CA VAL A 113 10.62 2.57 3.62
C VAL A 113 10.40 3.53 4.78
N GLN A 114 11.03 4.71 4.75
CA GLN A 114 10.84 5.72 5.79
C GLN A 114 9.38 6.17 5.90
N ARG A 115 8.73 6.43 4.76
CA ARG A 115 7.32 6.85 4.71
C ARG A 115 6.40 5.79 5.31
N SER A 116 6.75 4.50 5.20
CA SER A 116 5.93 3.42 5.77
C SER A 116 5.82 3.45 7.29
N PHE A 117 6.77 4.07 8.00
CA PHE A 117 6.75 4.15 9.47
C PHE A 117 5.52 4.87 10.01
N ALA A 118 4.97 5.81 9.25
CA ALA A 118 3.75 6.54 9.60
C ALA A 118 2.49 5.65 9.65
N TYR A 119 2.51 4.49 8.98
CA TYR A 119 1.36 3.58 8.87
C TYR A 119 1.49 2.32 9.72
N ILE A 120 2.61 2.13 10.42
CA ILE A 120 2.77 1.04 11.37
C ILE A 120 2.16 1.49 12.69
N SER A 121 1.10 0.83 13.13
CA SER A 121 0.55 1.01 14.47
C SER A 121 1.51 0.49 15.54
N ASP A 122 1.67 1.25 16.63
CA ASP A 122 2.52 0.84 17.76
C ASP A 122 1.85 -0.20 18.68
N ASP A 123 0.58 -0.53 18.41
CA ASP A 123 -0.32 -1.30 19.30
C ASP A 123 -0.02 -2.80 19.38
N SER A 124 0.92 -3.32 18.60
CA SER A 124 1.30 -4.74 18.73
C SER A 124 2.07 -4.95 20.03
N THR A 125 1.49 -5.70 20.96
CA THR A 125 2.17 -6.05 22.22
C THR A 125 3.41 -6.92 21.92
N ALA A 126 4.45 -6.81 22.73
CA ALA A 126 5.70 -7.57 22.55
C ALA A 126 5.49 -9.10 22.46
N ALA A 127 4.39 -9.61 23.05
CA ALA A 127 4.00 -11.01 23.02
C ALA A 127 3.37 -11.45 21.68
N GLU A 128 2.66 -10.56 20.98
CA GLU A 128 2.10 -10.83 19.64
C GLU A 128 3.20 -10.83 18.58
N ARG A 129 4.20 -9.96 18.72
CA ARG A 129 5.38 -9.91 17.85
C ARG A 129 6.18 -11.23 17.89
N GLN A 130 6.35 -11.83 19.08
CA GLN A 130 7.04 -13.11 19.24
C GLN A 130 6.25 -14.30 18.66
N LYS A 131 4.91 -14.29 18.72
CA LYS A 131 4.06 -15.32 18.10
C LYS A 131 4.06 -15.23 16.57
N GLN A 132 4.07 -14.02 16.01
CA GLN A 132 4.22 -13.81 14.56
C GLN A 132 5.62 -14.22 14.05
N GLU A 133 6.66 -14.09 14.88
CA GLU A 133 8.02 -14.53 14.55
C GLU A 133 8.19 -16.05 14.46
N GLN A 134 7.41 -16.83 15.23
CA GLN A 134 7.52 -18.30 15.26
C GLN A 134 6.70 -19.03 14.17
N ASN A 135 5.61 -18.44 13.65
CA ASN A 135 4.70 -19.13 12.73
C ASN A 135 4.97 -18.91 11.24
N GLN A 136 5.91 -18.04 10.85
CA GLN A 136 6.19 -17.75 9.45
C GLN A 136 7.33 -18.62 8.92
N SER A 137 6.99 -19.85 8.51
CA SER A 137 7.90 -20.69 7.76
C SER A 137 8.16 -20.10 6.37
N ASN A 138 9.39 -19.58 6.22
CA ASN A 138 10.31 -19.68 5.10
C ASN A 138 9.75 -20.09 3.72
N GLU A 139 9.99 -19.22 2.72
CA GLU A 139 9.99 -19.42 1.25
C GLU A 139 8.97 -18.61 0.43
N ARG A 140 7.90 -18.01 1.00
CA ARG A 140 6.91 -17.26 0.18
C ARG A 140 7.07 -15.74 0.16
N ASP A 141 7.65 -15.14 1.19
CA ASP A 141 7.77 -13.67 1.30
C ASP A 141 8.89 -13.05 0.48
N GLN A 142 9.94 -13.80 0.13
CA GLN A 142 11.11 -13.26 -0.58
C GLN A 142 10.71 -12.68 -1.94
N SER A 143 9.81 -13.36 -2.66
CA SER A 143 9.35 -12.91 -3.97
C SER A 143 8.52 -11.62 -3.94
N TRP A 144 7.81 -11.36 -2.84
CA TRP A 144 7.07 -10.11 -2.65
C TRP A 144 8.03 -8.98 -2.32
N TRP A 145 8.97 -9.23 -1.40
CA TRP A 145 9.98 -8.25 -1.00
C TRP A 145 10.87 -7.81 -2.15
N ASP A 146 11.37 -8.75 -2.95
CA ASP A 146 12.21 -8.45 -4.11
C ASP A 146 11.44 -7.58 -5.13
N MET A 147 10.16 -7.88 -5.34
CA MET A 147 9.27 -7.10 -6.20
C MET A 147 9.04 -5.68 -5.64
N PHE A 148 8.79 -5.55 -4.34
CA PHE A 148 8.65 -4.26 -3.68
C PHE A 148 9.92 -3.42 -3.82
N GLU A 149 11.10 -3.99 -3.54
CA GLU A 149 12.36 -3.27 -3.67
C GLU A 149 12.55 -2.75 -5.09
N ASP A 150 12.26 -3.58 -6.10
CA ASP A 150 12.39 -3.20 -7.50
C ASP A 150 11.44 -2.06 -7.91
N PHE A 151 10.24 -2.00 -7.33
CA PHE A 151 9.28 -0.93 -7.60
C PHE A 151 9.59 0.36 -6.84
N ALA A 152 9.94 0.27 -5.56
CA ALA A 152 10.30 1.42 -4.72
C ALA A 152 11.57 2.14 -5.20
N ARG A 153 12.38 1.46 -6.02
CA ARG A 153 13.61 1.97 -6.66
C ARG A 153 13.40 2.83 -7.90
N ARG A 154 12.21 2.76 -8.50
CA ARG A 154 11.87 3.49 -9.71
C ARG A 154 11.57 4.95 -9.38
N ILE A 155 11.62 5.79 -10.41
CA ILE A 155 11.07 7.15 -10.31
C ILE A 155 9.56 7.00 -10.26
N ASN A 156 8.97 7.50 -9.18
CA ASN A 156 7.55 7.33 -8.89
C ASN A 156 6.95 8.68 -8.48
N GLU A 157 5.68 8.87 -8.82
CA GLU A 157 4.81 9.94 -8.37
C GLU A 157 4.55 9.79 -6.86
N ASP A 158 4.23 10.90 -6.19
CA ASP A 158 4.04 10.92 -4.74
C ASP A 158 2.95 9.95 -4.26
N TRP A 159 1.85 9.84 -5.02
CA TRP A 159 0.75 8.92 -4.72
C TRP A 159 1.21 7.45 -4.75
N ARG A 160 2.09 7.10 -5.69
CA ARG A 160 2.58 5.72 -5.83
C ARG A 160 3.54 5.38 -4.70
N ILE A 161 4.39 6.34 -4.31
CA ILE A 161 5.27 6.20 -3.14
C ILE A 161 4.43 6.01 -1.87
N ASP A 162 3.35 6.77 -1.70
CA ASP A 162 2.42 6.64 -0.57
C ASP A 162 1.77 5.25 -0.52
N LEU A 163 1.23 4.77 -1.64
CA LEU A 163 0.61 3.44 -1.73
C LEU A 163 1.63 2.31 -1.47
N LEU A 164 2.84 2.40 -2.03
CA LEU A 164 3.90 1.43 -1.78
C LEU A 164 4.30 1.41 -0.28
N ALA A 165 4.37 2.57 0.36
CA ALA A 165 4.65 2.69 1.78
C ALA A 165 3.56 2.06 2.66
N LYS A 166 2.28 2.31 2.32
CA LYS A 166 1.14 1.68 3.01
C LYS A 166 1.08 0.17 2.77
N ALA A 167 1.36 -0.29 1.55
CA ALA A 167 1.41 -1.71 1.22
C ALA A 167 2.48 -2.43 2.04
N LEU A 168 3.65 -1.81 2.19
CA LEU A 168 4.74 -2.32 3.01
C LEU A 168 4.34 -2.41 4.50
N ALA A 169 3.71 -1.38 5.05
CA ALA A 169 3.22 -1.40 6.43
C ALA A 169 2.13 -2.46 6.64
N ALA A 170 1.20 -2.61 5.70
CA ALA A 170 0.15 -3.61 5.76
C ALA A 170 0.72 -5.05 5.74
N GLN A 171 1.69 -5.33 4.86
CA GLN A 171 2.35 -6.63 4.78
C GLN A 171 3.13 -6.98 6.06
N GLU A 172 3.71 -6.00 6.74
CA GLU A 172 4.38 -6.20 8.03
C GLU A 172 3.38 -6.52 9.15
N THR A 173 2.29 -5.76 9.27
CA THR A 173 1.28 -5.95 10.32
C THR A 173 0.49 -7.24 10.11
N HIS A 174 0.08 -7.49 8.88
CA HIS A 174 -0.67 -8.65 8.44
C HIS A 174 -0.01 -9.26 7.20
N PRO A 175 0.84 -10.28 7.37
CA PRO A 175 1.42 -11.02 6.26
C PRO A 175 0.33 -11.55 5.33
N ASP A 176 0.63 -11.56 4.03
CA ASP A 176 -0.30 -11.93 2.95
C ASP A 176 -1.52 -11.00 2.80
N SER A 177 -1.58 -9.87 3.51
CA SER A 177 -2.63 -8.86 3.31
C SER A 177 -2.57 -8.19 1.95
N MET A 178 -1.40 -8.15 1.32
CA MET A 178 -1.17 -7.52 0.02
C MET A 178 -0.71 -8.54 -1.02
N ARG A 179 -1.55 -8.79 -2.03
CA ARG A 179 -1.19 -9.70 -3.12
C ARG A 179 -0.10 -9.11 -4.01
N ARG A 180 0.78 -9.97 -4.54
CA ARG A 180 1.81 -9.58 -5.53
C ARG A 180 1.21 -8.88 -6.75
N LYS A 181 0.01 -9.29 -7.18
CA LYS A 181 -0.69 -8.63 -8.29
C LYS A 181 -1.06 -7.19 -7.92
N ALA A 182 -1.61 -6.93 -6.73
CA ALA A 182 -1.91 -5.57 -6.29
C ALA A 182 -0.64 -4.71 -6.21
N LEU A 183 0.46 -5.26 -5.71
CA LEU A 183 1.75 -4.57 -5.69
C LEU A 183 2.26 -4.23 -7.11
N TRP A 184 2.11 -5.16 -8.06
CA TRP A 184 2.44 -4.92 -9.47
C TRP A 184 1.56 -3.83 -10.08
N GLU A 185 0.27 -3.85 -9.82
CA GLU A 185 -0.68 -2.85 -10.32
C GLU A 185 -0.34 -1.47 -9.76
N ILE A 186 -0.09 -1.32 -8.45
CA ILE A 186 0.38 -0.03 -7.88
C ILE A 186 1.60 0.50 -8.66
N ALA A 187 2.53 -0.38 -8.98
CA ALA A 187 3.76 -0.01 -9.65
C ALA A 187 3.61 0.31 -11.14
N MET A 188 2.61 -0.26 -11.82
CA MET A 188 2.39 -0.10 -13.27
C MET A 188 1.24 0.84 -13.62
N LEU A 189 0.36 1.17 -12.67
CA LEU A 189 -0.82 1.99 -12.90
C LEU A 189 -0.41 3.40 -13.36
N GLU A 190 -0.98 3.82 -14.48
CA GLU A 190 -0.77 5.15 -15.04
C GLU A 190 -1.49 6.20 -14.17
N ALA A 191 -0.98 7.44 -14.19
CA ALA A 191 -1.52 8.53 -13.36
C ALA A 191 -3.02 8.78 -13.65
N ASP A 192 -3.43 8.69 -14.91
CA ASP A 192 -4.82 8.88 -15.34
C ASP A 192 -5.73 7.76 -14.82
N ASP A 193 -5.28 6.50 -14.90
CA ASP A 193 -6.02 5.34 -14.38
C ASP A 193 -6.12 5.41 -12.84
N PHE A 194 -5.07 5.85 -12.15
CA PHE A 194 -5.11 6.11 -10.71
C PHE A 194 -6.05 7.27 -10.37
N GLY A 195 -6.05 8.34 -11.17
CA GLY A 195 -6.99 9.44 -11.06
C GLY A 195 -8.43 8.94 -11.11
N ALA A 196 -8.76 8.11 -12.12
CA ALA A 196 -10.07 7.47 -12.23
C ALA A 196 -10.39 6.60 -11.00
N LEU A 197 -9.44 5.77 -10.53
CA LEU A 197 -9.65 4.92 -9.35
C LEU A 197 -9.90 5.75 -8.08
N SER A 198 -9.18 6.86 -7.91
CA SER A 198 -9.36 7.76 -6.78
C SER A 198 -10.75 8.41 -6.79
N VAL A 199 -11.21 8.82 -7.97
CA VAL A 199 -12.55 9.38 -8.17
C VAL A 199 -13.64 8.35 -7.91
N PHE A 200 -13.43 7.10 -8.33
CA PHE A 200 -14.30 5.98 -8.00
C PHE A 200 -14.42 5.79 -6.48
N CYS A 201 -13.29 5.71 -5.77
CA CYS A 201 -13.28 5.58 -4.31
C CYS A 201 -13.99 6.76 -3.62
N ASN A 202 -13.69 7.99 -4.01
CA ASN A 202 -14.29 9.21 -3.43
C ASN A 202 -15.81 9.30 -3.67
N SER A 203 -16.29 8.69 -4.75
CA SER A 203 -17.70 8.71 -5.14
C SER A 203 -18.48 7.49 -4.64
N SER A 204 -17.80 6.50 -4.06
CA SER A 204 -18.40 5.25 -3.60
C SER A 204 -19.02 5.40 -2.22
N VAL A 205 -20.01 4.56 -1.92
CA VAL A 205 -20.36 4.20 -0.53
C VAL A 205 -19.50 3.02 -0.12
N TYR A 206 -18.99 3.02 1.10
CA TYR A 206 -18.20 1.90 1.62
C TYR A 206 -19.08 1.01 2.49
N LEU A 207 -19.26 -0.24 2.09
CA LEU A 207 -19.95 -1.27 2.87
C LEU A 207 -18.90 -2.23 3.43
N ASP A 208 -18.70 -2.27 4.74
CA ASP A 208 -17.64 -3.02 5.43
C ASP A 208 -16.26 -2.84 4.77
N GLY A 209 -15.89 -1.58 4.53
CA GLY A 209 -14.62 -1.21 3.91
C GLY A 209 -14.51 -1.53 2.41
N LYS A 210 -15.59 -1.96 1.75
CA LYS A 210 -15.61 -2.20 0.29
C LYS A 210 -16.27 -1.01 -0.43
N PRO A 211 -15.54 -0.29 -1.31
CA PRO A 211 -16.13 0.78 -2.10
C PRO A 211 -17.07 0.23 -3.17
N LEU A 212 -18.29 0.77 -3.22
CA LEU A 212 -19.33 0.40 -4.17
C LEU A 212 -19.98 1.64 -4.78
N VAL A 213 -20.20 1.58 -6.10
CA VAL A 213 -21.07 2.51 -6.81
C VAL A 213 -22.34 1.76 -7.21
N LEU A 214 -23.45 2.17 -6.59
CA LEU A 214 -24.78 1.58 -6.70
C LEU A 214 -25.66 2.31 -7.71
N LEU A 215 -25.36 3.58 -7.97
CA LEU A 215 -26.10 4.42 -8.91
C LEU A 215 -26.10 3.80 -10.31
N ASP A 216 -27.22 3.90 -11.00
CA ASP A 216 -27.32 3.50 -12.41
C ASP A 216 -26.58 4.49 -13.33
N PRO A 217 -26.18 4.09 -14.56
CA PRO A 217 -25.43 4.95 -15.47
C PRO A 217 -26.06 6.34 -15.73
N GLU A 218 -27.39 6.42 -15.77
CA GLU A 218 -28.11 7.70 -15.93
C GLU A 218 -27.92 8.63 -14.73
N GLU A 219 -27.86 8.09 -13.52
CA GLU A 219 -27.61 8.86 -12.30
C GLU A 219 -26.14 9.21 -12.16
N GLN A 220 -25.23 8.29 -12.51
CA GLN A 220 -23.79 8.53 -12.56
C GLN A 220 -23.43 9.72 -13.47
N ASN A 221 -24.12 9.87 -14.62
CA ASN A 221 -23.92 10.98 -15.56
C ASN A 221 -24.18 12.37 -14.97
N LYS A 222 -24.94 12.46 -13.86
CA LYS A 222 -25.26 13.74 -13.20
C LYS A 222 -24.08 14.30 -12.40
N PHE A 223 -23.11 13.45 -12.04
CA PHE A 223 -21.96 13.84 -11.24
C PHE A 223 -20.78 14.16 -12.14
N LYS A 224 -20.64 15.45 -12.47
CA LYS A 224 -19.42 15.99 -13.06
C LYS A 224 -18.38 16.14 -11.95
N LEU A 225 -17.18 15.63 -12.19
CA LEU A 225 -16.11 15.61 -11.21
C LEU A 225 -15.05 16.59 -11.69
N ASP A 226 -14.75 17.60 -10.87
CA ASP A 226 -13.66 18.52 -11.12
C ASP A 226 -12.36 17.73 -10.99
N ALA A 227 -11.83 17.27 -12.13
CA ALA A 227 -10.44 16.83 -12.17
C ALA A 227 -9.59 18.06 -11.83
N SER A 228 -8.80 17.96 -10.76
CA SER A 228 -7.92 19.04 -10.28
C SER A 228 -6.90 19.52 -11.32
N ASP A 229 -6.78 18.81 -12.43
CA ASP A 229 -6.12 19.25 -13.64
C ASP A 229 -7.20 19.38 -14.73
N ASP A 230 -7.36 20.57 -15.30
CA ASP A 230 -8.27 21.01 -16.40
C ASP A 230 -8.30 20.13 -17.67
N ARG A 231 -7.76 18.91 -17.62
CA ARG A 231 -7.59 18.03 -18.76
C ARG A 231 -8.88 17.29 -19.12
N TRP A 232 -9.76 16.92 -18.17
CA TRP A 232 -10.98 16.16 -18.49
C TRP A 232 -12.23 16.64 -17.72
N GLU A 233 -13.27 17.08 -18.44
CA GLU A 233 -14.66 17.00 -17.94
C GLU A 233 -15.03 15.52 -17.85
N THR A 234 -14.78 14.89 -16.71
CA THR A 234 -15.09 13.47 -16.50
C THR A 234 -16.32 13.38 -15.60
N ASN A 235 -17.32 12.60 -16.03
CA ASN A 235 -18.43 12.23 -15.16
C ASN A 235 -18.21 10.84 -14.57
N LEU A 236 -18.96 10.50 -13.52
CA LEU A 236 -18.78 9.22 -12.82
C LEU A 236 -19.01 8.00 -13.73
N ALA A 237 -19.91 8.11 -14.71
CA ALA A 237 -20.18 7.01 -15.64
C ALA A 237 -18.96 6.69 -16.52
N HIS A 238 -18.26 7.72 -17.01
CA HIS A 238 -17.02 7.54 -17.76
C HIS A 238 -15.95 6.90 -16.88
N VAL A 239 -15.78 7.37 -15.64
CA VAL A 239 -14.82 6.79 -14.68
C VAL A 239 -15.08 5.29 -14.48
N VAL A 240 -16.32 4.90 -14.18
CA VAL A 240 -16.70 3.50 -13.97
C VAL A 240 -16.46 2.66 -15.23
N SER A 241 -16.80 3.20 -16.41
CA SER A 241 -16.57 2.51 -17.69
C SER A 241 -15.08 2.29 -17.95
N ALA A 242 -14.25 3.33 -17.79
CA ALA A 242 -12.81 3.25 -18.04
C ALA A 242 -12.13 2.23 -17.10
N LEU A 243 -12.50 2.24 -15.82
CA LEU A 243 -11.99 1.26 -14.86
C LEU A 243 -12.48 -0.16 -15.13
N THR A 244 -13.68 -0.31 -15.71
CA THR A 244 -14.21 -1.61 -16.14
C THR A 244 -13.42 -2.15 -17.33
N ASP A 245 -13.13 -1.31 -18.33
CA ASP A 245 -12.34 -1.69 -19.51
C ASP A 245 -10.90 -2.09 -19.12
N LYS A 246 -10.36 -1.47 -18.07
CA LYS A 246 -9.05 -1.81 -17.48
C LYS A 246 -9.09 -3.04 -16.56
N GLY A 247 -10.27 -3.58 -16.25
CA GLY A 247 -10.44 -4.71 -15.34
C GLY A 247 -10.17 -4.39 -13.87
N LEU A 248 -10.20 -3.11 -13.48
CA LEU A 248 -10.04 -2.69 -12.09
C LEU A 248 -11.37 -2.67 -11.34
N VAL A 249 -12.46 -2.38 -12.05
CA VAL A 249 -13.83 -2.40 -11.55
C VAL A 249 -14.64 -3.39 -12.38
N GLN A 250 -15.69 -3.96 -11.79
CA GLN A 250 -16.61 -4.82 -12.51
C GLN A 250 -18.01 -4.67 -11.93
N LYS A 251 -19.03 -4.97 -12.75
CA LYS A 251 -20.39 -5.12 -12.26
C LYS A 251 -20.49 -6.41 -11.44
N ILE A 252 -20.91 -6.29 -10.20
CA ILE A 252 -21.05 -7.39 -9.24
C ILE A 252 -22.45 -7.41 -8.66
N LEU A 253 -22.83 -8.60 -8.17
CA LEU A 253 -23.92 -8.74 -7.21
C LEU A 253 -23.27 -8.81 -5.83
N THR A 254 -23.19 -7.67 -5.15
CA THR A 254 -22.55 -7.60 -3.84
C THR A 254 -23.44 -8.28 -2.82
N GLN A 255 -22.89 -9.29 -2.14
CA GLN A 255 -23.49 -9.90 -0.98
C GLN A 255 -22.77 -9.41 0.28
N PHE A 256 -23.52 -8.93 1.27
CA PHE A 256 -23.01 -8.61 2.59
C PHE A 256 -23.90 -9.26 3.66
N ASP A 257 -23.25 -9.79 4.70
CA ASP A 257 -23.92 -10.38 5.85
C ASP A 257 -24.41 -9.25 6.75
N THR A 258 -25.62 -9.38 7.26
CA THR A 258 -26.32 -8.30 7.97
C THR A 258 -26.80 -8.70 9.36
N THR A 259 -26.41 -9.90 9.80
CA THR A 259 -26.71 -10.41 11.14
C THR A 259 -25.87 -9.70 12.20
N GLU A 260 -24.66 -9.33 11.81
CA GLU A 260 -23.81 -8.38 12.51
C GLU A 260 -24.05 -6.96 12.01
N VAL A 261 -23.50 -5.99 12.74
CA VAL A 261 -23.59 -4.58 12.36
C VAL A 261 -22.69 -4.34 11.16
N VAL A 262 -23.29 -3.97 10.04
CA VAL A 262 -22.59 -3.57 8.81
C VAL A 262 -22.24 -2.10 8.91
N THR A 263 -20.99 -1.78 8.64
CA THR A 263 -20.51 -0.40 8.62
C THR A 263 -20.74 0.21 7.23
N VAL A 264 -21.36 1.39 7.20
CA VAL A 264 -21.69 2.12 5.99
C VAL A 264 -21.05 3.50 6.05
N GLU A 265 -19.98 3.73 5.29
CA GLU A 265 -19.25 5.00 5.29
C GLU A 265 -19.51 5.78 4.00
N HIS A 266 -19.77 7.08 4.14
CA HIS A 266 -20.02 8.02 3.05
C HIS A 266 -19.73 9.46 3.52
N LEU A 267 -20.01 10.48 2.69
CA LEU A 267 -19.67 11.87 2.98
C LEU A 267 -20.22 12.39 4.31
N ALA A 268 -21.45 12.07 4.68
CA ALA A 268 -22.03 12.53 5.95
C ALA A 268 -21.48 11.83 7.20
N GLY A 269 -20.66 10.78 7.04
CA GLY A 269 -20.05 10.02 8.14
C GLY A 269 -20.38 8.53 8.10
N THR A 270 -20.14 7.88 9.23
CA THR A 270 -20.36 6.45 9.41
C THR A 270 -21.77 6.19 9.92
N HIS A 271 -22.46 5.27 9.25
CA HIS A 271 -23.73 4.72 9.68
C HIS A 271 -23.60 3.23 9.87
N TYR A 272 -24.55 2.67 10.62
CA TYR A 272 -24.60 1.26 10.94
C TYR A 272 -25.92 0.70 10.44
N LEU A 273 -25.82 -0.44 9.76
CA LEU A 273 -26.95 -1.19 9.23
C LEU A 273 -27.05 -2.51 9.99
N LYS A 274 -28.25 -2.81 10.48
CA LYS A 274 -28.57 -4.12 11.07
C LYS A 274 -29.82 -4.68 10.44
N HIS A 275 -29.77 -5.94 10.03
CA HIS A 275 -30.90 -6.69 9.49
C HIS A 275 -31.31 -7.75 10.50
N THR A 276 -32.61 -7.88 10.73
CA THR A 276 -33.16 -8.95 11.55
C THR A 276 -34.19 -9.72 10.72
N PRO A 277 -33.81 -10.88 10.16
CA PRO A 277 -34.72 -11.69 9.35
C PRO A 277 -35.94 -12.14 10.16
N PRO A 278 -37.09 -12.38 9.51
CA PRO A 278 -38.29 -12.84 10.19
C PRO A 278 -38.05 -14.23 10.77
N GLY A 279 -38.25 -14.37 12.09
CA GLY A 279 -38.09 -15.65 12.79
C GLY A 279 -36.64 -16.06 13.08
N ALA A 280 -35.65 -15.21 12.78
CA ALA A 280 -34.24 -15.47 13.06
C ALA A 280 -33.99 -15.70 14.55
N ARG A 281 -33.27 -16.77 14.87
CA ARG A 281 -32.63 -16.97 16.17
C ARG A 281 -31.28 -16.27 16.17
N THR A 282 -30.77 -15.95 17.36
CA THR A 282 -29.42 -15.38 17.50
C THR A 282 -28.39 -16.31 16.83
N GLY A 283 -27.75 -15.85 15.74
CA GLY A 283 -26.73 -16.59 14.99
C GLY A 283 -27.15 -17.18 13.63
N ASP A 284 -28.37 -16.93 13.15
CA ASP A 284 -28.78 -17.32 11.79
C ASP A 284 -28.21 -16.35 10.75
N GLU A 285 -27.45 -16.84 9.76
CA GLU A 285 -26.85 -16.04 8.67
C GLU A 285 -27.92 -15.42 7.76
N SER A 286 -27.83 -14.11 7.52
CA SER A 286 -28.68 -13.38 6.57
C SER A 286 -27.83 -12.47 5.71
N ALA A 287 -28.02 -12.56 4.39
CA ALA A 287 -27.25 -11.77 3.47
C ALA A 287 -28.14 -11.06 2.47
N ILE A 288 -27.86 -9.78 2.24
CA ILE A 288 -28.56 -8.97 1.26
C ILE A 288 -27.69 -8.90 0.01
N GLN A 289 -28.32 -9.11 -1.15
CA GLN A 289 -27.67 -9.03 -2.45
C GLN A 289 -28.11 -7.76 -3.18
N VAL A 290 -27.13 -6.94 -3.57
CA VAL A 290 -27.38 -5.67 -4.26
C VAL A 290 -26.50 -5.55 -5.50
N PRO A 291 -27.07 -5.25 -6.69
CA PRO A 291 -26.26 -4.97 -7.88
C PRO A 291 -25.44 -3.69 -7.67
N ALA A 292 -24.15 -3.75 -7.97
CA ALA A 292 -23.23 -2.63 -7.82
C ALA A 292 -22.10 -2.70 -8.84
N TYR A 293 -21.34 -1.61 -8.96
CA TYR A 293 -19.98 -1.63 -9.47
C TYR A 293 -19.02 -1.66 -8.29
N GLY A 294 -18.13 -2.64 -8.27
CA GLY A 294 -17.13 -2.82 -7.22
C GLY A 294 -15.76 -3.17 -7.78
N PRO A 295 -14.70 -2.99 -7.00
CA PRO A 295 -13.35 -3.32 -7.44
C PRO A 295 -13.19 -4.83 -7.62
N THR A 296 -12.34 -5.23 -8.57
CA THR A 296 -11.82 -6.60 -8.63
C THR A 296 -10.94 -6.88 -7.41
N ASP A 297 -10.66 -8.14 -7.09
CA ASP A 297 -10.02 -8.44 -5.82
C ASP A 297 -8.67 -7.72 -5.61
N TYR A 298 -7.82 -7.64 -6.64
CA TYR A 298 -6.53 -6.95 -6.52
C TYR A 298 -6.68 -5.44 -6.51
N ALA A 299 -7.71 -4.88 -7.18
CA ALA A 299 -8.03 -3.46 -7.07
C ALA A 299 -8.57 -3.13 -5.67
N LEU A 300 -9.30 -4.05 -5.03
CA LEU A 300 -9.78 -3.89 -3.65
C LEU A 300 -8.60 -3.75 -2.67
N ASP A 301 -7.52 -4.52 -2.87
CA ASP A 301 -6.30 -4.37 -2.05
C ASP A 301 -5.72 -2.95 -2.19
N ILE A 302 -5.73 -2.37 -3.40
CA ILE A 302 -5.29 -0.98 -3.63
C ILE A 302 -6.25 0.01 -2.98
N CYS A 303 -7.55 -0.18 -3.14
CA CYS A 303 -8.57 0.69 -2.55
C CYS A 303 -8.50 0.71 -1.03
N ARG A 304 -8.13 -0.41 -0.38
CA ARG A 304 -7.91 -0.47 1.08
C ARG A 304 -6.74 0.37 1.57
N LEU A 305 -5.75 0.64 0.71
CA LEU A 305 -4.64 1.55 1.02
C LEU A 305 -5.00 3.01 0.73
N TYR A 306 -6.04 3.25 -0.05
CA TYR A 306 -6.50 4.58 -0.41
C TYR A 306 -7.38 5.14 0.72
N GLN A 307 -7.11 6.38 1.12
CA GLN A 307 -7.96 7.09 2.08
C GLN A 307 -8.99 7.91 1.29
N PRO A 308 -10.28 7.56 1.32
CA PRO A 308 -11.29 8.26 0.52
C PRO A 308 -11.52 9.68 1.02
N CYS A 309 -11.61 10.60 0.07
CA CYS A 309 -12.14 11.94 0.25
C CYS A 309 -13.57 11.95 -0.28
N PHE A 310 -14.51 11.48 0.54
CA PHE A 310 -15.91 11.35 0.15
C PHE A 310 -16.49 12.64 -0.44
N ASN A 311 -17.40 12.49 -1.41
CA ASN A 311 -18.03 13.60 -2.11
C ASN A 311 -19.56 13.42 -2.20
N ILE A 312 -20.25 14.37 -2.84
CA ILE A 312 -21.71 14.35 -2.99
C ILE A 312 -22.26 13.10 -3.70
N ALA A 313 -21.46 12.44 -4.54
CA ALA A 313 -21.85 11.20 -5.20
C ALA A 313 -21.87 10.03 -4.20
N SER A 314 -20.99 10.02 -3.19
CA SER A 314 -21.04 9.00 -2.12
C SER A 314 -22.35 9.06 -1.32
N ASP A 315 -22.84 10.26 -0.99
CA ASP A 315 -24.14 10.46 -0.32
C ASP A 315 -25.30 10.04 -1.23
N ALA A 316 -25.21 10.31 -2.54
CA ALA A 316 -26.20 9.86 -3.49
C ALA A 316 -26.25 8.33 -3.60
N ASN A 317 -25.09 7.66 -3.57
CA ASN A 317 -25.00 6.21 -3.49
C ASN A 317 -25.65 5.68 -2.21
N TYR A 318 -25.39 6.31 -1.05
CA TYR A 318 -26.03 5.94 0.20
C TYR A 318 -27.56 6.14 0.17
N ALA A 319 -28.04 7.26 -0.37
CA ALA A 319 -29.47 7.52 -0.49
C ALA A 319 -30.16 6.52 -1.43
N PHE A 320 -29.49 6.12 -2.51
CA PHE A 320 -29.97 5.06 -3.40
C PHE A 320 -30.00 3.70 -2.68
N PHE A 321 -28.92 3.35 -1.97
CA PHE A 321 -28.82 2.14 -1.16
C PHE A 321 -29.98 2.00 -0.17
N LYS A 322 -30.22 3.05 0.62
CA LYS A 322 -31.29 3.08 1.61
C LYS A 322 -32.66 2.86 0.95
N ARG A 323 -32.92 3.56 -0.15
CA ARG A 323 -34.19 3.43 -0.90
C ARG A 323 -34.39 2.04 -1.48
N LEU A 324 -33.31 1.42 -1.98
CA LEU A 324 -33.34 0.06 -2.49
C LEU A 324 -33.75 -0.92 -1.37
N LEU A 325 -33.10 -0.83 -0.21
CA LEU A 325 -33.40 -1.70 0.93
C LEU A 325 -34.82 -1.51 1.48
N GLU A 326 -35.29 -0.27 1.59
CA GLU A 326 -36.66 0.04 2.01
C GLU A 326 -37.70 -0.52 1.02
N THR A 327 -37.43 -0.44 -0.28
CA THR A 327 -38.31 -0.98 -1.32
C THR A 327 -38.35 -2.50 -1.27
N THR A 328 -37.18 -3.15 -1.18
CA THR A 328 -37.10 -4.62 -1.10
C THR A 328 -37.78 -5.15 0.17
N ALA A 329 -37.63 -4.48 1.31
CA ALA A 329 -38.30 -4.86 2.55
C ALA A 329 -39.83 -4.67 2.49
N ALA A 330 -40.33 -3.72 1.69
CA ALA A 330 -41.76 -3.52 1.49
C ALA A 330 -42.38 -4.57 0.56
N GLU A 331 -41.63 -5.04 -0.44
CA GLU A 331 -42.08 -6.03 -1.43
C GLU A 331 -41.94 -7.48 -0.94
N ASP A 332 -40.92 -7.75 -0.13
CA ASP A 332 -40.62 -9.09 0.37
C ASP A 332 -40.89 -9.18 1.89
N THR A 333 -42.02 -9.78 2.26
CA THR A 333 -42.39 -9.99 3.67
C THR A 333 -41.41 -10.90 4.41
N ASP A 334 -40.57 -11.66 3.70
CA ASP A 334 -39.57 -12.55 4.26
C ASP A 334 -38.21 -11.85 4.49
N MET A 335 -38.07 -10.57 4.11
CA MET A 335 -36.87 -9.75 4.36
C MET A 335 -36.80 -9.21 5.79
N GLY A 336 -37.77 -9.39 6.68
CA GLY A 336 -37.63 -8.98 8.09
C GLY A 336 -37.46 -7.46 8.31
N SER A 337 -36.83 -7.04 9.41
CA SER A 337 -36.67 -5.62 9.75
C SER A 337 -35.25 -5.10 9.48
N ILE A 338 -35.16 -3.90 8.90
CA ILE A 338 -33.90 -3.20 8.63
C ILE A 338 -33.83 -1.96 9.50
N GLU A 339 -32.75 -1.82 10.27
CA GLU A 339 -32.49 -0.66 11.12
C GLU A 339 -31.23 0.07 10.64
N PHE A 340 -31.34 1.40 10.55
CA PHE A 340 -30.21 2.30 10.32
C PHE A 340 -30.01 3.18 11.54
N SER A 341 -28.79 3.20 12.07
CA SER A 341 -28.38 4.13 13.13
C SER A 341 -27.16 4.93 12.66
N GLY A 342 -27.13 6.23 12.95
CA GLY A 342 -25.94 7.06 12.75
C GLY A 342 -25.18 7.26 14.06
N ASP A 343 -23.89 7.59 13.95
CA ASP A 343 -23.08 8.10 15.07
C ASP A 343 -23.46 9.53 15.50
#